data_AF-A0A660QZX6-F1
#
_entry.id   AF-A0A660QZX6-F1
#
_cell.length_a   1.000
_cell.length_b   1.000
_cell.length_c   1.000
_cell.angle_alpha   90.00
_cell.angle_beta   90.00
_cell.angle_gamma   90.00
#
_symmetry.space_group_name_H-M   'P 1'
#
loop_
_entity.id
_entity.type
_entity.pdbx_description
1 polymer ?
#
loop_
_entity_poly.entity_id
_entity_poly.type
_entity_poly.pdbx_seq_one_letter_code
_entity_poly.pdbx_strand_id
1 'polypeptide(L)'
;MANSLRLDMLELLNRSSARCVKDIAVELGIAEDVASKNLQRLAAAGFLIQKNAGKYLFYTLVQEDVLLAGVLELANVSKKDHAMFMATALTHERRIVIINALGGEPLKLEELCLKTQISWGAMRRQLEKLLRRGFVGFESGKYALTPPGCTLGKRLVELALRNSTPAQV
;
A
#
# COMPACT_ATOMS: atom_id res chain seq x y z
N MET A 1 12.66 0.31 10.03
CA MET A 1 13.64 0.48 8.95
C MET A 1 13.06 0.29 7.55
N ALA A 2 12.41 -0.83 7.21
CA ALA A 2 11.89 -1.04 5.84
C ALA A 2 10.78 -0.07 5.38
N ASN A 3 10.22 0.71 6.32
CA ASN A 3 9.16 1.66 6.06
C ASN A 3 9.71 3.01 5.59
N SER A 4 10.67 3.62 6.31
CA SER A 4 11.31 4.88 5.91
C SER A 4 11.91 4.79 4.50
N LEU A 5 12.57 3.68 4.20
CA LEU A 5 13.20 3.45 2.90
C LEU A 5 12.22 3.50 1.72
N ARG A 6 10.98 3.01 1.90
CA ARG A 6 9.96 3.07 0.84
C ARG A 6 9.47 4.49 0.61
N LEU A 7 9.39 5.32 1.65
CA LEU A 7 9.08 6.74 1.47
C LEU A 7 10.19 7.43 0.71
N ASP A 8 11.44 7.18 1.08
CA ASP A 8 12.58 7.82 0.44
C ASP A 8 12.66 7.41 -1.06
N MET A 9 12.28 6.17 -1.40
CA MET A 9 12.09 5.74 -2.80
C MET A 9 10.96 6.47 -3.52
N LEU A 10 9.80 6.61 -2.89
CA LEU A 10 8.66 7.33 -3.45
C LEU A 10 8.98 8.82 -3.65
N GLU A 11 9.65 9.44 -2.69
CA GLU A 11 10.09 10.83 -2.74
C GLU A 11 11.14 11.04 -3.84
N LEU A 12 12.11 10.13 -3.95
CA LEU A 12 13.11 10.16 -5.02
C LEU A 12 12.47 10.07 -6.41
N LEU A 13 11.54 9.13 -6.58
CA LEU A 13 10.81 8.96 -7.83
C LEU A 13 9.83 10.11 -8.10
N ASN A 14 9.36 10.82 -7.07
CA ASN A 14 8.49 11.99 -7.26
C ASN A 14 9.25 13.20 -7.77
N ARG A 15 10.52 13.33 -7.37
CA ARG A 15 11.40 14.42 -7.80
C ARG A 15 12.02 14.20 -9.18
N SER A 16 11.95 12.98 -9.73
CA SER A 16 12.66 12.59 -10.95
C SER A 16 11.75 11.85 -11.92
N SER A 17 12.13 11.77 -13.20
CA SER A 17 11.51 10.85 -14.14
C SER A 17 11.86 9.38 -13.82
N ALA A 18 11.38 8.45 -14.64
CA ALA A 18 11.58 7.00 -14.49
C ALA A 18 13.04 6.62 -14.14
N ARG A 19 13.25 5.80 -13.11
CA ARG A 19 14.60 5.34 -12.69
C ARG A 19 14.70 3.82 -12.63
N CYS A 20 15.89 3.29 -12.88
CA CYS A 20 16.15 1.87 -12.73
C CYS A 20 16.55 1.51 -11.28
N VAL A 21 16.51 0.23 -10.94
CA VAL A 21 16.84 -0.27 -9.58
C VAL A 21 18.24 0.18 -9.14
N LYS A 22 19.22 0.10 -10.04
CA LYS A 22 20.61 0.46 -9.76
C LYS A 22 20.74 1.93 -9.37
N ASP A 23 20.11 2.83 -10.11
CA ASP A 23 20.19 4.28 -9.83
C ASP A 23 19.56 4.62 -8.48
N ILE A 24 18.43 3.98 -8.16
CA ILE A 24 17.75 4.16 -6.87
C ILE A 24 18.61 3.63 -5.71
N ALA A 25 19.26 2.47 -5.91
CA ALA A 25 20.13 1.87 -4.89
C ALA A 25 21.34 2.75 -4.58
N VAL A 26 21.99 3.29 -5.62
CA VAL A 26 23.12 4.21 -5.50
C VAL A 26 22.71 5.49 -4.78
N GLU A 27 21.62 6.13 -5.21
CA GLU A 27 21.16 7.40 -4.62
C GLU A 27 20.80 7.27 -3.14
N LEU A 28 20.13 6.17 -2.77
CA LEU A 28 19.71 5.94 -1.38
C LEU A 28 20.79 5.27 -0.51
N GLY A 29 21.95 4.94 -1.09
CA GLY A 29 23.04 4.28 -0.36
C GLY A 29 22.67 2.89 0.18
N ILE A 30 21.90 2.11 -0.57
CA ILE A 30 21.42 0.77 -0.17
C ILE A 30 21.84 -0.32 -1.16
N ALA A 31 21.77 -1.58 -0.73
CA ALA A 31 21.98 -2.72 -1.61
C ALA A 31 20.88 -2.84 -2.69
N GLU A 32 21.27 -3.25 -3.90
CA GLU A 32 20.34 -3.40 -5.04
C GLU A 32 19.22 -4.42 -4.78
N ASP A 33 19.50 -5.50 -4.04
CA ASP A 33 18.49 -6.51 -3.70
C ASP A 33 17.43 -5.96 -2.73
N VAL A 34 17.85 -5.11 -1.78
CA VAL A 34 16.96 -4.38 -0.87
C VAL A 34 16.13 -3.38 -1.65
N ALA A 35 16.73 -2.65 -2.61
CA ALA A 35 16.02 -1.74 -3.48
C ALA A 35 14.95 -2.47 -4.29
N SER A 36 15.33 -3.54 -4.99
CA SER A 36 14.46 -4.37 -5.82
C SER A 36 13.26 -4.91 -5.04
N LYS A 37 13.48 -5.54 -3.87
CA LYS A 37 12.40 -6.07 -3.03
C LYS A 37 11.40 -5.00 -2.59
N ASN A 38 11.87 -3.78 -2.28
CA ASN A 38 10.98 -2.70 -1.85
C ASN A 38 10.23 -2.07 -3.02
N LEU A 39 10.88 -1.89 -4.18
CA LEU A 39 10.26 -1.39 -5.40
C LEU A 39 9.20 -2.36 -5.93
N GLN A 40 9.47 -3.66 -5.93
CA GLN A 40 8.47 -4.69 -6.26
C GLN A 40 7.25 -4.64 -5.34
N ARG A 41 7.45 -4.45 -4.04
CA ARG A 41 6.34 -4.29 -3.08
C ARG A 41 5.54 -3.02 -3.32
N LEU A 42 6.19 -1.91 -3.65
CA LEU A 42 5.53 -0.65 -3.97
C LEU A 42 4.73 -0.76 -5.27
N ALA A 43 5.28 -1.41 -6.30
CA ALA A 43 4.58 -1.69 -7.55
C ALA A 43 3.39 -2.63 -7.35
N ALA A 44 3.55 -3.73 -6.60
CA ALA A 44 2.46 -4.65 -6.26
C ALA A 44 1.36 -3.97 -5.43
N ALA A 45 1.70 -2.93 -4.68
CA ALA A 45 0.75 -2.10 -3.96
C ALA A 45 0.12 -0.98 -4.82
N GLY A 46 0.45 -0.92 -6.12
CA GLY A 46 -0.12 0.05 -7.07
C GLY A 46 0.51 1.44 -7.05
N PHE A 47 1.59 1.67 -6.29
CA PHE A 47 2.23 3.00 -6.24
C PHE A 47 3.16 3.25 -7.44
N LEU A 48 3.66 2.19 -8.08
CA LEU A 48 4.66 2.27 -9.14
C LEU A 48 4.22 1.50 -10.38
N ILE A 49 4.56 2.04 -11.54
CA ILE A 49 4.50 1.38 -12.84
C ILE A 49 5.89 0.82 -13.15
N GLN A 50 5.93 -0.43 -13.60
CA GLN A 50 7.13 -1.08 -14.07
C GLN A 50 7.16 -1.07 -15.60
N LYS A 51 8.25 -0.60 -16.19
CA LYS A 51 8.44 -0.59 -17.65
C LYS A 51 9.79 -1.19 -18.02
N ASN A 52 9.78 -2.19 -18.88
CA ASN A 52 11.00 -2.73 -19.49
C ASN A 52 11.49 -1.80 -20.60
N ALA A 53 12.76 -1.45 -20.57
CA ALA A 53 13.44 -0.74 -21.65
C ALA A 53 14.76 -1.46 -21.96
N GLY A 54 14.70 -2.37 -22.93
CA GLY A 54 15.80 -3.27 -23.27
C GLY A 54 16.13 -4.21 -22.11
N LYS A 55 17.37 -4.16 -21.63
CA LYS A 55 17.86 -5.01 -20.53
C LYS A 55 17.55 -4.47 -19.12
N TYR A 56 16.94 -3.30 -19.02
CA TYR A 56 16.72 -2.61 -17.74
C TYR A 56 15.23 -2.49 -17.42
N LEU A 57 14.92 -2.62 -16.13
CA LEU A 57 13.59 -2.39 -15.57
C LEU A 57 13.56 -1.00 -14.93
N PHE A 58 12.65 -0.16 -15.41
CA PHE A 58 12.43 1.19 -14.91
C PHE A 58 11.15 1.25 -14.09
N TYR A 59 11.21 2.01 -13.01
CA TYR A 59 10.11 2.32 -12.12
C TYR A 59 9.75 3.78 -12.28
N THR A 60 8.46 4.04 -12.45
CA THR A 60 7.88 5.37 -12.44
C THR A 60 6.74 5.38 -11.45
N LEU A 61 6.48 6.51 -10.81
CA LEU A 61 5.25 6.68 -10.06
C LEU A 61 4.05 6.65 -10.99
N VAL A 62 2.93 6.15 -10.48
CA VAL A 62 1.64 6.33 -11.13
C VAL A 62 1.31 7.83 -11.09
N GLN A 63 1.38 8.51 -12.26
CA GLN A 63 1.26 9.97 -12.39
C GLN A 63 -0.12 10.53 -12.02
N GLU A 64 -1.16 9.69 -11.92
CA GLU A 64 -2.52 10.13 -11.61
C GLU A 64 -2.87 10.08 -10.11
N ASP A 65 -1.92 9.70 -9.25
CA ASP A 65 -2.31 9.32 -7.90
C ASP A 65 -2.24 10.50 -6.92
N VAL A 66 -3.39 11.15 -6.72
CA VAL A 66 -3.67 12.09 -5.63
C VAL A 66 -3.21 11.53 -4.27
N LEU A 67 -3.08 10.21 -4.14
CA LEU A 67 -2.49 9.57 -2.97
C LEU A 67 -1.01 9.86 -2.77
N LEU A 68 -0.20 9.90 -3.82
CA LEU A 68 1.21 10.19 -3.66
C LEU A 68 1.38 11.64 -3.18
N ALA A 69 0.61 12.57 -3.77
CA ALA A 69 0.52 13.95 -3.28
C ALA A 69 0.10 13.97 -1.81
N GLY A 70 -0.94 13.24 -1.40
CA GLY A 70 -1.38 13.17 -0.01
C GLY A 70 -0.41 12.48 0.96
N VAL A 71 0.33 11.46 0.52
CA VAL A 71 1.41 10.80 1.29
C VAL A 71 2.58 11.75 1.48
N LEU A 72 2.99 12.45 0.43
CA LEU A 72 4.11 13.40 0.46
C LEU A 72 3.75 14.68 1.22
N GLU A 73 2.53 15.19 1.06
CA GLU A 73 2.00 16.34 1.80
C GLU A 73 1.90 16.03 3.30
N LEU A 74 1.39 14.86 3.70
CA LEU A 74 1.39 14.46 5.12
C LEU A 74 2.78 14.12 5.66
N ALA A 75 3.70 13.66 4.80
CA ALA A 75 5.10 13.49 5.19
C ALA A 75 5.80 14.84 5.44
N ASN A 76 5.42 15.89 4.71
CA ASN A 76 5.94 17.25 4.85
C ASN A 76 5.36 18.00 6.07
N VAL A 77 4.09 17.74 6.46
CA VAL A 77 3.40 18.47 7.56
C VAL A 77 3.73 17.88 8.95
N SER A 78 4.96 17.41 9.19
CA SER A 78 5.52 17.06 10.52
C SER A 78 5.09 15.76 11.22
N LYS A 79 4.42 14.81 10.54
CA LYS A 79 4.22 13.44 11.09
C LYS A 79 4.54 12.34 10.08
N LYS A 80 5.77 12.34 9.55
CA LYS A 80 6.31 11.30 8.64
C LYS A 80 6.00 9.88 9.16
N ASP A 81 6.10 9.66 10.47
CA ASP A 81 5.78 8.38 11.10
C ASP A 81 4.29 8.00 11.06
N HIS A 82 3.38 8.98 11.24
CA HIS A 82 1.94 8.72 11.18
C HIS A 82 1.47 8.49 9.74
N ALA A 83 1.95 9.32 8.79
CA ALA A 83 1.71 9.12 7.36
C ALA A 83 2.20 7.73 6.91
N MET A 84 3.39 7.32 7.38
CA MET A 84 3.94 6.00 7.12
C MET A 84 3.14 4.87 7.77
N PHE A 85 2.72 5.06 9.02
CA PHE A 85 1.90 4.10 9.75
C PHE A 85 0.61 3.79 8.98
N MET A 86 0.01 4.82 8.37
CA MET A 86 -1.17 4.72 7.50
C MET A 86 -0.84 4.14 6.12
N ALA A 87 0.17 4.65 5.42
CA ALA A 87 0.53 4.19 4.07
C ALA A 87 0.91 2.70 4.06
N THR A 88 1.60 2.22 5.10
CA THR A 88 2.01 0.81 5.22
C THR A 88 0.87 -0.13 5.57
N ALA A 89 -0.32 0.39 5.89
CA ALA A 89 -1.51 -0.43 6.04
C ALA A 89 -1.83 -1.19 4.76
N LEU A 90 -1.58 -0.60 3.58
CA LEU A 90 -1.96 -1.19 2.30
C LEU A 90 -0.77 -1.60 1.43
N THR A 91 0.44 -1.63 1.99
CA THR A 91 1.63 -2.15 1.27
C THR A 91 1.74 -3.68 1.29
N HIS A 92 0.75 -4.40 1.83
CA HIS A 92 0.77 -5.86 1.91
C HIS A 92 -0.46 -6.41 1.23
N GLU A 93 -0.25 -7.26 0.23
CA GLU A 93 -1.28 -7.86 -0.61
C GLU A 93 -2.47 -8.41 0.19
N ARG A 94 -2.21 -9.24 1.20
CA ARG A 94 -3.27 -9.76 2.09
C ARG A 94 -4.15 -8.69 2.75
N ARG A 95 -3.61 -7.50 3.08
CA ARG A 95 -4.41 -6.41 3.67
C ARG A 95 -5.26 -5.71 2.63
N ILE A 96 -4.75 -5.54 1.41
CA ILE A 96 -5.53 -5.06 0.26
C ILE A 96 -6.71 -6.01 0.01
N VAL A 97 -6.45 -7.32 -0.08
CA VAL A 97 -7.48 -8.35 -0.29
C VAL A 97 -8.56 -8.31 0.82
N ILE A 98 -8.16 -8.10 2.08
CA ILE A 98 -9.12 -7.93 3.19
C ILE A 98 -9.96 -6.66 3.03
N ILE A 99 -9.35 -5.52 2.70
CA ILE A 99 -10.09 -4.27 2.44
C ILE A 99 -11.10 -4.47 1.32
N ASN A 100 -10.70 -5.16 0.25
CA ASN A 100 -11.55 -5.43 -0.91
C ASN A 100 -12.73 -6.33 -0.54
N ALA A 101 -12.48 -7.38 0.26
CA ALA A 101 -13.53 -8.25 0.76
C ALA A 101 -14.58 -7.50 1.61
N LEU A 102 -14.13 -6.50 2.39
CA LEU A 102 -14.95 -5.64 3.24
C LEU A 102 -15.58 -4.44 2.52
N GLY A 103 -15.19 -4.16 1.27
CA GLY A 103 -15.70 -3.04 0.48
C GLY A 103 -17.20 -3.12 0.14
N GLY A 104 -17.79 -4.32 0.20
CA GLY A 104 -19.21 -4.54 -0.03
C GLY A 104 -20.04 -4.47 1.24
N GLU A 105 -19.70 -5.28 2.24
CA GLU A 105 -20.50 -5.44 3.46
C GLU A 105 -19.63 -5.84 4.68
N PRO A 106 -20.13 -5.64 5.91
CA PRO A 106 -19.47 -6.14 7.12
C PRO A 106 -19.47 -7.68 7.19
N LEU A 107 -18.30 -8.27 7.46
CA LEU A 107 -18.10 -9.73 7.47
C LEU A 107 -17.53 -10.24 8.80
N LYS A 108 -17.91 -11.45 9.18
CA LYS A 108 -17.30 -12.20 10.29
C LYS A 108 -15.90 -12.70 9.91
N LEU A 109 -15.15 -13.15 10.92
CA LEU A 109 -13.78 -13.64 10.72
C LEU A 109 -13.75 -14.88 9.81
N GLU A 110 -14.70 -15.79 10.00
CA GLU A 110 -14.89 -17.02 9.23
C GLU A 110 -15.15 -16.70 7.75
N GLU A 111 -16.10 -15.79 7.51
CA GLU A 111 -16.51 -15.33 6.18
C GLU A 111 -15.34 -14.67 5.44
N LEU A 112 -14.55 -13.85 6.14
CA LEU A 112 -13.33 -13.25 5.59
C LEU A 112 -12.29 -14.31 5.23
N CYS A 113 -12.06 -15.31 6.09
CA CYS A 113 -11.10 -16.37 5.78
C CYS A 113 -11.52 -17.17 4.54
N LEU A 114 -12.81 -17.50 4.44
CA LEU A 114 -13.37 -18.20 3.27
C LEU A 114 -13.27 -17.36 2.00
N LYS A 115 -13.65 -16.08 2.06
CA LYS A 115 -13.65 -15.18 0.89
C LYS A 115 -12.25 -14.85 0.38
N THR A 116 -11.27 -14.75 1.28
CA THR A 116 -9.90 -14.33 0.94
C THR A 116 -8.90 -15.47 0.82
N GLN A 117 -9.28 -16.70 1.21
CA GLN A 117 -8.38 -17.86 1.30
C GLN A 117 -7.16 -17.63 2.21
N ILE A 118 -7.25 -16.69 3.16
CA ILE A 118 -6.20 -16.42 4.13
C ILE A 118 -6.46 -17.27 5.38
N SER A 119 -5.43 -18.02 5.82
CA SER A 119 -5.49 -18.79 7.07
C SER A 119 -5.89 -17.94 8.28
N TRP A 120 -6.59 -18.55 9.23
CA TRP A 120 -7.11 -17.89 10.43
C TRP A 120 -6.07 -17.07 11.21
N GLY A 121 -4.91 -17.67 11.48
CA GLY A 121 -3.82 -17.01 12.22
C GLY A 121 -3.14 -15.89 11.44
N ALA A 122 -3.16 -15.95 10.10
CA ALA A 122 -2.71 -14.83 9.28
C ALA A 122 -3.77 -13.71 9.24
N MET A 123 -5.05 -14.07 9.10
CA MET A 123 -6.19 -13.15 9.07
C MET A 123 -6.24 -12.30 10.33
N ARG A 124 -6.23 -12.93 11.52
CA ARG A 124 -6.22 -12.20 12.81
C ARG A 124 -5.10 -11.16 12.90
N ARG A 125 -3.87 -11.53 12.52
CA ARG A 125 -2.72 -10.61 12.49
C ARG A 125 -2.90 -9.44 11.53
N GLN A 126 -3.53 -9.66 10.38
CA GLN A 126 -3.78 -8.58 9.43
C GLN A 126 -4.90 -7.66 9.92
N LEU A 127 -5.99 -8.21 10.46
CA LEU A 127 -7.10 -7.45 11.01
C LEU A 127 -6.66 -6.60 12.19
N GLU A 128 -5.85 -7.14 13.11
CA GLU A 128 -5.28 -6.36 14.22
C GLU A 128 -4.50 -5.13 13.71
N LYS A 129 -3.73 -5.32 12.62
CA LYS A 129 -2.99 -4.21 11.99
C LYS A 129 -3.91 -3.18 11.36
N LEU A 130 -4.99 -3.60 10.72
CA LEU A 130 -5.95 -2.70 10.08
C LEU A 130 -6.81 -1.96 11.12
N LEU A 131 -7.23 -2.63 12.19
CA LEU A 131 -7.93 -2.07 13.35
C LEU A 131 -7.09 -0.97 14.02
N ARG A 132 -5.84 -1.29 14.38
CA ARG A 132 -4.92 -0.33 15.03
C ARG A 132 -4.65 0.92 14.19
N ARG A 133 -4.90 0.86 12.89
CA ARG A 133 -4.71 1.94 11.93
C ARG A 133 -6.02 2.63 11.52
N GLY A 134 -7.16 2.19 12.05
CA GLY A 134 -8.46 2.79 11.76
C GLY A 134 -8.98 2.56 10.33
N PHE A 135 -8.46 1.55 9.61
CA PHE A 135 -8.99 1.17 8.30
C PHE A 135 -10.18 0.19 8.40
N VAL A 136 -10.25 -0.54 9.50
CA VAL A 136 -11.28 -1.52 9.80
C VAL A 136 -11.78 -1.27 11.22
N GLY A 137 -13.08 -1.43 11.44
CA GLY A 137 -13.72 -1.43 12.75
C GLY A 137 -14.28 -2.82 13.06
N PHE A 138 -14.59 -3.08 14.33
CA PHE A 138 -15.24 -4.32 14.77
C PHE A 138 -16.45 -4.00 15.64
N GLU A 139 -17.63 -4.31 15.13
CA GLU A 139 -18.91 -4.04 15.80
C GLU A 139 -19.86 -5.22 15.58
N SER A 140 -20.62 -5.58 16.61
CA SER A 140 -21.62 -6.66 16.54
C SER A 140 -21.08 -7.99 15.99
N GLY A 141 -19.81 -8.31 16.32
CA GLY A 141 -19.16 -9.55 15.87
C GLY A 141 -18.67 -9.54 14.43
N LYS A 142 -18.74 -8.40 13.73
CA LYS A 142 -18.35 -8.25 12.32
C LYS A 142 -17.29 -7.18 12.15
N TYR A 143 -16.44 -7.39 11.14
CA TYR A 143 -15.48 -6.41 10.68
C TYR A 143 -16.09 -5.58 9.55
N ALA A 144 -15.89 -4.27 9.56
CA ALA A 144 -16.35 -3.37 8.51
C ALA A 144 -15.25 -2.36 8.15
N LEU A 145 -15.26 -1.83 6.93
CA LEU A 145 -14.42 -0.68 6.62
C LEU A 145 -14.87 0.52 7.46
N THR A 146 -13.91 1.16 8.11
CA THR A 146 -14.14 2.43 8.79
C THR A 146 -13.59 3.53 7.90
N PRO A 147 -14.36 4.59 7.58
CA PRO A 147 -13.81 5.73 6.86
C PRO A 147 -12.69 6.34 7.69
N PRO A 148 -11.43 6.31 7.23
CA PRO A 148 -10.33 6.81 8.04
C PRO A 148 -10.52 8.31 8.30
N GLY A 149 -10.17 8.77 9.50
CA GLY A 149 -10.37 10.17 9.89
C GLY A 149 -9.55 11.19 9.08
N CYS A 150 -8.57 10.74 8.28
CA CYS A 150 -7.71 11.59 7.47
C CYS A 150 -7.87 11.34 5.96
N THR A 151 -7.65 12.38 5.16
CA THR A 151 -7.77 12.36 3.69
C THR A 151 -6.95 11.25 3.04
N LEU A 152 -5.71 11.02 3.52
CA LEU A 152 -4.85 9.94 3.03
C LEU A 152 -5.45 8.56 3.26
N GLY A 153 -5.97 8.29 4.46
CA GLY A 153 -6.57 6.99 4.76
C GLY A 153 -7.78 6.71 3.88
N LYS A 154 -8.65 7.70 3.65
CA LYS A 154 -9.81 7.57 2.75
C LYS A 154 -9.37 7.23 1.33
N ARG A 155 -8.38 7.96 0.81
CA ARG A 155 -7.83 7.72 -0.52
C ARG A 155 -7.16 6.34 -0.66
N LEU A 156 -6.43 5.90 0.37
CA LEU A 156 -5.85 4.56 0.44
C LEU A 156 -6.91 3.45 0.31
N VAL A 157 -8.04 3.60 1.00
CA VAL A 157 -9.16 2.66 0.87
C VAL A 157 -9.74 2.69 -0.55
N GLU A 158 -9.98 3.88 -1.12
CA GLU A 158 -10.50 4.02 -2.49
C GLU A 158 -9.64 3.30 -3.54
N LEU A 159 -8.30 3.40 -3.45
CA LEU A 159 -7.42 2.68 -4.38
C LEU A 159 -7.51 1.17 -4.26
N ALA A 160 -7.48 0.66 -3.03
CA ALA A 160 -7.57 -0.79 -2.80
C ALA A 160 -8.84 -1.33 -3.45
N LEU A 161 -9.97 -0.63 -3.26
CA LEU A 161 -11.25 -1.00 -3.85
C LEU A 161 -11.26 -0.92 -5.38
N ARG A 162 -10.65 0.11 -5.99
CA ARG A 162 -10.56 0.25 -7.47
C ARG A 162 -9.72 -0.85 -8.13
N ASN A 163 -8.63 -1.27 -7.49
CA ASN A 163 -7.73 -2.32 -7.98
C ASN A 163 -8.33 -3.74 -7.87
N SER A 164 -9.57 -3.86 -7.36
CA SER A 164 -10.30 -5.14 -7.27
C SER A 164 -11.13 -5.48 -8.50
N THR A 165 -11.21 -4.58 -9.48
CA THR A 165 -11.95 -4.84 -10.71
C THR A 165 -11.18 -5.87 -11.54
N PRO A 166 -11.71 -7.07 -11.81
CA PRO A 166 -11.11 -7.96 -12.78
C PRO A 166 -11.12 -7.24 -14.13
N ALA A 167 -10.02 -7.36 -14.89
CA ALA A 167 -10.09 -7.17 -16.32
C ALA A 167 -11.28 -8.01 -16.82
N GLN A 168 -12.30 -7.35 -17.35
CA GLN A 168 -13.36 -8.03 -18.09
C GLN A 168 -12.69 -8.74 -19.26
N VAL A 169 -12.72 -10.07 -19.23
CA VAL A 169 -12.54 -10.94 -20.39
C VAL A 169 -13.89 -11.55 -20.69
#